data_AF-A0A9P5YYN7-F1
#
_entry.id   AF-A0A9P5YYN7-F1
#
_cell.length_a   1.000
_cell.length_b   1.000
_cell.length_c   1.000
_cell.angle_alpha   90.00
_cell.angle_beta   90.00
_cell.angle_gamma   90.00
#
_symmetry.space_group_name_H-M   'P 1'
#
loop_
_entity.id
_entity.type
_entity.pdbx_description
1 polymer ?
#
loop_
_entity_poly.entity_id
_entity_poly.type
_entity_poly.pdbx_seq_one_letter_code
_entity_poly.pdbx_strand_id
1 'polypeptide(L)'
;MDKLVFQLKSLTWIQIGDGDCAMFAHWLDTQKSLKELKWTCRNPVAVSPSACPNLTILEGNLHIITALIPNRPIEQLYGLDLLSLETHSNAAEYRRTLIKGCSSLTTLEFIGDCPQFIYYIPLPPNLRVLILSIRKGYGACTIFPLARCSALVKRLFSESLHLTRVDVAAQLISNEVSYERWERGFRILALVPSQDVFQERKILGNK
;
A
#
# COMPACT_ATOMS: atom_id res chain seq x y z
N MET A 1 25.12 -33.63 -12.07
CA MET A 1 24.29 -33.45 -10.86
C MET A 1 23.52 -32.16 -11.06
N ASP A 2 22.22 -32.28 -11.32
CA ASP A 2 21.37 -31.10 -11.49
C ASP A 2 21.13 -30.45 -10.13
N LYS A 3 21.51 -29.18 -10.01
CA LYS A 3 21.36 -28.41 -8.77
C LYS A 3 19.97 -27.80 -8.76
N LEU A 4 19.12 -28.25 -7.84
CA LEU A 4 17.82 -27.62 -7.61
C LEU A 4 18.04 -26.20 -7.08
N VAL A 5 17.49 -25.20 -7.78
CA VAL A 5 17.51 -23.80 -7.36
C VAL A 5 16.11 -23.43 -6.88
N PHE A 6 15.98 -23.17 -5.58
CA PHE A 6 14.75 -22.66 -5.01
C PHE A 6 14.62 -21.16 -5.32
N GLN A 7 13.46 -20.73 -5.80
CA GLN A 7 13.16 -19.32 -6.08
C GLN A 7 12.00 -18.86 -5.20
N LEU A 8 12.30 -18.01 -4.23
CA LEU A 8 11.31 -17.41 -3.36
C LEU A 8 10.61 -16.25 -4.09
N LYS A 9 9.31 -16.39 -4.35
CA LYS A 9 8.51 -15.38 -5.06
C LYS A 9 7.75 -14.43 -4.14
N SER A 10 7.34 -14.89 -2.96
CA SER A 10 6.55 -14.11 -2.00
C SER A 10 7.06 -14.37 -0.59
N LEU A 11 7.17 -13.31 0.20
CA LEU A 11 7.61 -13.37 1.59
C LEU A 11 6.77 -12.46 2.47
N THR A 12 6.35 -12.98 3.63
CA THR A 12 5.85 -12.18 4.74
C THR A 12 6.83 -12.24 5.89
N TRP A 13 7.32 -11.08 6.32
CA TRP A 13 8.26 -10.92 7.42
C TRP A 13 7.77 -9.84 8.38
N ILE A 14 7.35 -10.22 9.57
CA ILE A 14 6.89 -9.27 10.59
C ILE A 14 7.94 -9.24 11.69
N GLN A 15 8.64 -8.12 11.80
CA GLN A 15 9.67 -7.95 12.82
C GLN A 15 9.14 -7.11 13.98
N ILE A 16 9.03 -7.76 15.15
CA ILE A 16 8.40 -7.18 16.34
C ILE A 16 9.45 -6.64 17.34
N GLY A 17 10.70 -7.09 17.27
CA GLY A 17 11.81 -6.65 18.14
C GLY A 17 12.88 -5.84 17.42
N ASP A 18 13.79 -5.25 18.20
CA ASP A 18 14.89 -4.39 17.73
C ASP A 18 16.06 -5.15 17.07
N GLY A 19 15.88 -6.44 16.79
CA GLY A 19 16.89 -7.28 16.15
C GLY A 19 17.30 -6.79 14.75
N ASP A 20 18.30 -7.44 14.18
CA ASP A 20 19.02 -7.01 12.97
C ASP A 20 18.15 -6.88 11.70
N CYS A 21 17.41 -5.76 11.55
CA CYS A 21 16.83 -5.37 10.24
C CYS A 21 17.94 -5.28 9.17
N ALA A 22 19.21 -5.07 9.58
CA ALA A 22 20.39 -5.08 8.71
C ALA A 22 20.69 -6.46 8.10
N MET A 23 20.62 -7.55 8.89
CA MET A 23 20.84 -8.90 8.35
C MET A 23 19.78 -9.27 7.33
N PHE A 24 18.52 -8.95 7.62
CA PHE A 24 17.42 -9.20 6.67
C PHE A 24 17.55 -8.35 5.40
N ALA A 25 17.91 -7.07 5.53
CA ALA A 25 18.19 -6.20 4.39
C ALA A 25 19.32 -6.75 3.52
N HIS A 26 20.40 -7.24 4.12
CA HIS A 26 21.50 -7.86 3.38
C HIS A 26 21.06 -9.16 2.69
N TRP A 27 20.23 -9.97 3.34
CA TRP A 27 19.66 -11.15 2.70
C TRP A 27 18.79 -10.78 1.49
N LEU A 28 18.00 -9.70 1.54
CA LEU A 28 17.21 -9.21 0.40
C LEU A 28 18.06 -8.87 -0.84
N ASP A 29 19.34 -8.48 -0.66
CA ASP A 29 20.25 -8.22 -1.77
C ASP A 29 20.45 -9.45 -2.66
N THR A 30 20.37 -10.63 -2.05
CA THR A 30 20.52 -11.94 -2.73
C THR A 30 19.23 -12.40 -3.42
N GLN A 31 18.08 -11.80 -3.12
CA GLN A 31 16.78 -12.23 -3.61
C GLN A 31 16.44 -11.55 -4.93
N LYS A 32 16.80 -12.18 -6.06
CA LYS A 32 16.51 -11.65 -7.40
C LYS A 32 15.14 -12.05 -7.94
N SER A 33 14.52 -13.11 -7.40
CA SER A 33 13.23 -13.65 -7.87
C SER A 33 12.03 -13.20 -7.05
N LEU A 34 12.25 -12.46 -5.96
CA LEU A 34 11.18 -11.99 -5.07
C LEU A 34 10.31 -10.97 -5.80
N LYS A 35 9.01 -11.26 -5.88
CA LYS A 35 7.99 -10.41 -6.51
C LYS A 35 7.10 -9.71 -5.49
N GLU A 36 6.89 -10.35 -4.34
CA GLU A 36 6.01 -9.85 -3.29
C GLU A 36 6.73 -9.84 -1.95
N LEU A 37 6.66 -8.71 -1.25
CA LEU A 37 7.22 -8.58 0.08
C LEU A 37 6.22 -7.88 0.99
N LYS A 38 5.88 -8.53 2.09
CA LYS A 38 5.25 -7.91 3.24
C LYS A 38 6.28 -7.77 4.35
N TRP A 39 6.67 -6.55 4.68
CA TRP A 39 7.64 -6.29 5.73
C TRP A 39 7.32 -5.05 6.57
N THR A 40 7.36 -5.22 7.88
CA THR A 40 7.29 -4.14 8.87
C THR A 40 8.55 -4.17 9.75
N CYS A 41 9.25 -3.05 9.86
CA CYS A 41 10.39 -2.84 10.78
C CYS A 41 10.12 -1.56 11.59
N ARG A 42 10.43 -1.55 12.89
CA ARG A 42 10.20 -0.38 13.76
C ARG A 42 11.13 0.79 13.47
N ASN A 43 12.30 0.52 12.90
CA ASN A 43 13.35 1.49 12.67
C ASN A 43 13.57 1.72 11.17
N PRO A 44 14.13 2.88 10.77
CA PRO A 44 14.63 3.08 9.42
C PRO A 44 15.59 1.95 9.02
N VAL A 45 15.47 1.50 7.77
CA VAL A 45 16.34 0.47 7.21
C VAL A 45 16.93 0.93 5.88
N ALA A 46 18.19 0.61 5.66
CA ALA A 46 18.85 0.81 4.38
C ALA A 46 18.79 -0.51 3.60
N VAL A 47 18.26 -0.45 2.38
CA VAL A 47 18.25 -1.58 1.45
C VAL A 47 19.00 -1.18 0.19
N SER A 48 19.84 -2.07 -0.34
CA SER A 48 20.57 -1.80 -1.58
C SER A 48 19.60 -1.45 -2.71
N PRO A 49 19.89 -0.46 -3.57
CA PRO A 49 19.09 -0.19 -4.76
C PRO A 49 18.97 -1.40 -5.70
N SER A 50 19.92 -2.36 -5.62
CA SER A 50 19.94 -3.57 -6.45
C SER A 50 19.21 -4.77 -5.84
N ALA A 51 18.71 -4.65 -4.61
CA ALA A 51 17.95 -5.71 -3.93
C ALA A 51 16.56 -5.86 -4.55
N CYS A 52 16.07 -7.08 -4.70
CA CYS A 52 14.71 -7.37 -5.16
C CYS A 52 14.31 -6.57 -6.44
N PRO A 53 15.07 -6.66 -7.54
CA PRO A 53 14.82 -5.86 -8.74
C PRO A 53 13.47 -6.17 -9.41
N ASN A 54 12.90 -7.35 -9.14
CA ASN A 54 11.62 -7.81 -9.67
C ASN A 54 10.46 -7.64 -8.68
N LEU A 55 10.67 -6.88 -7.60
CA LEU A 55 9.62 -6.62 -6.63
C LEU A 55 8.54 -5.76 -7.26
N THR A 56 7.30 -6.24 -7.23
CA THR A 56 6.12 -5.61 -7.85
C THR A 56 5.02 -5.34 -6.82
N ILE A 57 4.97 -6.13 -5.74
CA ILE A 57 4.01 -5.96 -4.64
C ILE A 57 4.77 -5.71 -3.34
N LEU A 58 4.45 -4.59 -2.68
CA LEU A 58 5.02 -4.21 -1.40
C LEU A 58 3.92 -3.92 -0.40
N GLU A 59 3.96 -4.58 0.76
CA GLU A 59 3.14 -4.23 1.93
C GLU A 59 4.09 -3.90 3.09
N GLY A 60 3.96 -2.73 3.69
CA GLY A 60 4.86 -2.38 4.79
C GLY A 60 4.56 -1.03 5.41
N ASN A 61 5.26 -0.73 6.50
CA ASN A 61 5.21 0.60 7.09
C ASN A 61 6.17 1.56 6.36
N LEU A 62 6.13 2.83 6.78
CA LEU A 62 6.83 3.92 6.12
C LEU A 62 8.32 3.65 5.90
N HIS A 63 9.04 3.12 6.89
CA HIS A 63 10.48 2.83 6.79
C HIS A 63 10.82 1.87 5.64
N ILE A 64 10.03 0.81 5.50
CA ILE A 64 10.23 -0.20 4.45
C ILE A 64 9.88 0.38 3.09
N ILE A 65 8.76 1.09 3.00
CA ILE A 65 8.29 1.74 1.79
C ILE A 65 9.34 2.72 1.25
N THR A 66 9.92 3.56 2.10
CA THR A 66 10.96 4.52 1.68
C THR A 66 12.24 3.84 1.19
N ALA A 67 12.61 2.70 1.79
CA ALA A 67 13.82 1.97 1.42
C ALA A 67 13.66 1.21 0.10
N LEU A 68 12.46 0.70 -0.18
CA LEU A 68 12.23 -0.22 -1.29
C LEU A 68 11.59 0.41 -2.53
N ILE A 69 10.82 1.48 -2.43
CA ILE A 69 10.21 2.10 -3.62
C ILE A 69 11.24 2.57 -4.67
N PRO A 70 12.32 3.28 -4.31
CA PRO A 70 13.19 3.88 -5.31
C PRO A 70 13.75 2.85 -6.30
N ASN A 71 13.63 3.14 -7.59
CA ASN A 71 14.16 2.34 -8.70
C ASN A 71 13.58 0.92 -8.85
N ARG A 72 12.38 0.65 -8.31
CA ARG A 72 11.71 -0.64 -8.44
C ARG A 72 10.37 -0.51 -9.16
N PRO A 73 9.95 -1.52 -9.95
CA PRO A 73 8.68 -1.51 -10.66
C PRO A 73 7.52 -1.88 -9.73
N ILE A 74 7.35 -1.15 -8.61
CA ILE A 74 6.27 -1.42 -7.67
C ILE A 74 4.94 -1.04 -8.33
N GLU A 75 4.11 -2.06 -8.56
CA GLU A 75 2.77 -1.94 -9.15
C GLU A 75 1.69 -1.83 -8.09
N GLN A 76 1.89 -2.48 -6.94
CA GLN A 76 0.93 -2.51 -5.85
C GLN A 76 1.61 -2.19 -4.52
N LEU A 77 1.07 -1.19 -3.82
CA LEU A 77 1.56 -0.73 -2.53
C LEU A 77 0.44 -0.80 -1.49
N TYR A 78 0.68 -1.55 -0.42
CA TYR A 78 -0.28 -1.78 0.65
C TYR A 78 0.24 -1.34 2.00
N GLY A 79 -0.69 -1.07 2.93
CA GLY A 79 -0.34 -0.83 4.33
C GLY A 79 0.25 0.54 4.66
N LEU A 80 0.14 1.52 3.75
CA LEU A 80 0.75 2.82 3.97
C LEU A 80 -0.05 3.63 5.00
N ASP A 81 0.53 3.78 6.18
CA ASP A 81 -0.08 4.49 7.30
C ASP A 81 -0.03 6.02 7.15
N LEU A 82 -1.20 6.66 7.08
CA LEU A 82 -1.36 8.12 6.96
C LEU A 82 -0.82 8.87 8.18
N LEU A 83 -0.97 8.33 9.40
CA LEU A 83 -0.49 9.00 10.62
C LEU A 83 1.04 9.08 10.66
N SER A 84 1.71 8.08 10.09
CA SER A 84 3.16 8.09 9.90
C SER A 84 3.61 9.20 8.93
N LEU A 85 2.74 9.64 8.02
CA LEU A 85 3.02 10.75 7.10
C LEU A 85 2.86 12.12 7.77
N GLU A 86 2.07 12.22 8.84
CA GLU A 86 1.81 13.48 9.54
C GLU A 86 2.88 13.79 10.57
N THR A 87 3.26 12.79 11.35
CA THR A 87 4.14 12.93 12.51
C THR A 87 5.61 13.07 12.14
N HIS A 88 5.97 12.79 10.89
CA HIS A 88 7.34 12.93 10.42
C HIS A 88 7.53 14.27 9.72
N SER A 89 8.58 15.00 10.13
CA SER A 89 9.05 16.24 9.50
C SER A 89 9.27 16.13 7.98
N ASN A 90 9.33 14.92 7.45
CA ASN A 90 9.64 14.60 6.05
C ASN A 90 8.41 14.23 5.21
N ALA A 91 7.18 14.56 5.65
CA ALA A 91 5.95 14.38 4.89
C ALA A 91 6.04 14.87 3.43
N ALA A 92 6.72 16.00 3.21
CA ALA A 92 6.94 16.58 1.88
C ALA A 92 7.89 15.74 1.02
N GLU A 93 8.95 15.20 1.61
CA GLU A 93 9.89 14.29 0.93
C GLU A 93 9.18 13.00 0.54
N TYR A 94 8.34 12.48 1.44
CA TYR A 94 7.54 11.30 1.16
C TYR A 94 6.59 11.48 -0.02
N ARG A 95 5.86 12.60 -0.07
CA ARG A 95 5.01 12.94 -1.23
C ARG A 95 5.84 12.93 -2.51
N ARG A 96 7.05 13.49 -2.49
CA ARG A 96 7.95 13.46 -3.66
C ARG A 96 8.37 12.03 -4.01
N THR A 97 8.71 11.20 -3.03
CA THR A 97 9.13 9.81 -3.25
C THR A 97 8.01 8.96 -3.83
N LEU A 98 6.77 9.07 -3.33
CA LEU A 98 5.62 8.39 -3.92
C LEU A 98 5.36 8.89 -5.36
N ILE A 99 5.31 10.20 -5.59
CA ILE A 99 4.98 10.74 -6.92
C ILE A 99 6.07 10.38 -7.94
N LYS A 100 7.34 10.50 -7.57
CA LYS A 100 8.47 10.31 -8.49
C LYS A 100 8.90 8.85 -8.63
N GLY A 101 8.83 8.08 -7.55
CA GLY A 101 9.34 6.70 -7.50
C GLY A 101 8.33 5.66 -7.98
N CYS A 102 7.04 5.98 -8.01
CA CYS A 102 5.97 5.02 -8.27
C CYS A 102 5.31 5.20 -9.63
N SER A 103 6.09 5.38 -10.70
CA SER A 103 5.53 5.51 -12.06
C SER A 103 4.80 4.24 -12.51
N SER A 104 5.14 3.07 -11.96
CA SER A 104 4.48 1.79 -12.27
C SER A 104 3.26 1.51 -11.38
N LEU A 105 3.00 2.34 -10.37
CA LEU A 105 2.01 2.02 -9.34
C LEU A 105 0.59 2.17 -9.87
N THR A 106 -0.15 1.07 -9.82
CA THR A 106 -1.54 0.98 -10.26
C THR A 106 -2.50 0.78 -9.10
N THR A 107 -2.04 0.20 -7.99
CA THR A 107 -2.84 0.00 -6.77
C THR A 107 -2.15 0.59 -5.55
N LEU A 108 -2.88 1.37 -4.77
CA LEU A 108 -2.39 2.00 -3.55
C LEU A 108 -3.42 1.87 -2.44
N GLU A 109 -3.01 1.33 -1.30
CA GLU A 109 -3.79 1.37 -0.07
C GLU A 109 -3.18 2.34 0.93
N PHE A 110 -4.00 3.28 1.40
CA PHE A 110 -3.74 4.05 2.60
C PHE A 110 -4.49 3.45 3.78
N ILE A 111 -3.81 3.35 4.93
CA ILE A 111 -4.41 3.01 6.21
C ILE A 111 -4.42 4.26 7.08
N GLY A 112 -5.56 4.62 7.65
CA GLY A 112 -5.58 5.67 8.67
C GLY A 112 -6.99 6.09 9.05
N ASP A 113 -7.07 6.79 10.18
CA ASP A 113 -8.34 7.19 10.78
C ASP A 113 -8.72 8.65 10.44
N CYS A 114 -7.90 9.36 9.66
CA CYS A 114 -8.11 10.77 9.32
C CYS A 114 -8.23 11.01 7.80
N PRO A 115 -9.46 11.17 7.26
CA PRO A 115 -9.69 11.35 5.82
C PRO A 115 -9.17 12.70 5.30
N GLN A 116 -8.94 13.65 6.20
CA GLN A 116 -8.59 15.04 5.87
C GLN A 116 -7.26 15.12 5.11
N PHE A 117 -6.36 14.16 5.35
CA PHE A 117 -5.05 14.15 4.72
C PHE A 117 -5.06 13.67 3.29
N ILE A 118 -6.03 12.83 2.93
CA ILE A 118 -6.21 12.38 1.54
C ILE A 118 -6.49 13.58 0.63
N TYR A 119 -7.07 14.67 1.17
CA TYR A 119 -7.27 15.89 0.42
C TYR A 119 -5.98 16.50 -0.13
N TYR A 120 -4.83 16.23 0.49
CA TYR A 120 -3.55 16.84 0.14
C TYR A 120 -2.53 15.84 -0.41
N ILE A 121 -2.93 14.59 -0.61
CA ILE A 121 -2.03 13.57 -1.12
C ILE A 121 -2.15 13.53 -2.65
N PRO A 122 -1.10 13.96 -3.37
CA PRO A 122 -1.06 13.78 -4.82
C PRO A 122 -1.04 12.28 -5.14
N LEU A 123 -1.92 11.87 -6.05
CA LEU A 123 -1.97 10.49 -6.51
C LEU A 123 -0.87 10.25 -7.55
N PRO A 124 -0.25 9.05 -7.57
CA PRO A 124 0.63 8.65 -8.66
C PRO A 124 -0.09 8.70 -10.01
N PRO A 125 0.58 9.11 -11.09
CA PRO A 125 -0.07 9.42 -12.36
C PRO A 125 -0.77 8.21 -12.99
N ASN A 126 -0.24 6.99 -12.79
CA ASN A 126 -0.79 5.76 -13.36
C ASN A 126 -1.72 5.00 -12.40
N LEU A 127 -2.09 5.61 -11.27
CA LEU A 127 -2.91 4.95 -10.26
C LEU A 127 -4.30 4.63 -10.81
N ARG A 128 -4.71 3.36 -10.70
CA ARG A 128 -6.00 2.85 -11.17
C ARG A 128 -6.94 2.49 -10.04
N VAL A 129 -6.39 2.04 -8.92
CA VAL A 129 -7.12 1.57 -7.74
C VAL A 129 -6.56 2.27 -6.51
N LEU A 130 -7.44 2.94 -5.78
CA LEU A 130 -7.14 3.52 -4.48
C LEU A 130 -7.98 2.82 -3.41
N ILE A 131 -7.36 2.37 -2.33
CA ILE A 131 -8.01 1.73 -1.20
C ILE A 131 -7.76 2.61 0.03
N LEU A 132 -8.84 2.99 0.71
CA LEU A 132 -8.82 3.81 1.92
C LEU A 132 -9.28 2.93 3.08
N SER A 133 -8.33 2.29 3.74
CA SER A 133 -8.54 1.36 4.85
C SER A 133 -8.47 2.08 6.19
N ILE A 134 -9.09 1.48 7.21
CA ILE A 134 -9.01 1.91 8.61
C ILE A 134 -7.96 1.10 9.37
N ARG A 135 -7.39 1.67 10.44
CA ARG A 135 -6.45 0.94 11.29
C ARG A 135 -7.23 -0.04 12.18
N LYS A 136 -6.90 -1.33 12.11
CA LYS A 136 -7.46 -2.32 13.05
C LYS A 136 -6.76 -2.19 14.42
N GLY A 137 -7.52 -2.20 15.51
CA GLY A 137 -7.00 -2.42 16.87
C GLY A 137 -6.66 -1.18 17.70
N TYR A 138 -6.88 0.04 17.21
CA TYR A 138 -6.89 1.24 18.04
C TYR A 138 -8.35 1.59 18.38
N GLY A 139 -8.64 1.84 19.66
CA GLY A 139 -10.00 2.06 20.17
C GLY A 139 -10.77 3.11 19.38
N ALA A 140 -12.10 2.94 19.33
CA ALA A 140 -13.05 3.77 18.57
C ALA A 140 -12.56 4.12 17.15
N CYS A 141 -12.40 3.10 16.28
CA CYS A 141 -12.21 3.33 14.84
C CYS A 141 -13.34 4.22 14.32
N THR A 142 -13.06 5.49 14.03
CA THR A 142 -14.01 6.35 13.36
C THR A 142 -14.05 5.96 11.90
N ILE A 143 -15.04 5.14 11.55
CA ILE A 143 -15.47 4.94 10.17
C ILE A 143 -15.67 6.31 9.52
N PHE A 144 -15.21 6.46 8.28
CA PHE A 144 -15.34 7.70 7.55
C PHE A 144 -16.82 8.12 7.41
N PRO A 145 -17.21 9.35 7.80
CA PRO A 145 -18.57 9.82 7.58
C PRO A 145 -18.89 9.82 6.09
N LEU A 146 -19.85 8.98 5.68
CA LEU A 146 -20.19 8.71 4.26
C LEU A 146 -20.41 9.98 3.43
N ALA A 147 -21.03 11.01 4.01
CA ALA A 147 -21.28 12.28 3.32
C ALA A 147 -19.97 13.00 2.91
N ARG A 148 -18.91 12.89 3.72
CA ARG A 148 -17.59 13.46 3.43
C ARG A 148 -16.80 12.63 2.41
N CYS A 149 -17.08 11.33 2.33
CA CYS A 149 -16.45 10.43 1.37
C CYS A 149 -16.87 10.75 -0.07
N SER A 150 -18.15 11.07 -0.33
CA SER A 150 -18.61 11.30 -1.71
C SER A 150 -17.91 12.49 -2.37
N ALA A 151 -17.76 13.63 -1.67
CA ALA A 151 -17.05 14.79 -2.20
C ALA A 151 -15.57 14.48 -2.48
N LEU A 152 -14.91 13.79 -1.55
CA LEU A 152 -13.53 13.34 -1.71
C LEU A 152 -13.37 12.43 -2.93
N VAL A 153 -14.20 11.39 -3.04
CA VAL A 153 -14.11 10.41 -4.14
C VAL A 153 -14.36 11.08 -5.49
N LYS A 154 -15.38 11.94 -5.60
CA LYS A 154 -15.63 12.70 -6.84
C LYS A 154 -14.42 13.53 -7.25
N ARG A 155 -13.79 14.22 -6.29
CA ARG A 155 -12.57 14.99 -6.54
C ARG A 155 -11.42 14.10 -7.03
N LEU A 156 -11.18 12.96 -6.37
CA LEU A 156 -10.13 12.02 -6.75
C LEU A 156 -10.28 11.54 -8.20
N PHE A 157 -11.50 11.23 -8.64
CA PHE A 157 -11.77 10.86 -10.04
C PHE A 157 -11.61 12.04 -11.02
N SER A 158 -11.90 13.28 -10.59
CA SER A 158 -11.70 14.47 -11.45
C SER A 158 -10.22 14.85 -11.61
N GLU A 159 -9.40 14.56 -10.60
CA GLU A 159 -7.97 14.90 -10.57
C GLU A 159 -7.08 13.80 -11.17
N SER A 160 -7.56 12.56 -11.25
CA SER A 160 -6.81 11.42 -11.77
C SER A 160 -7.49 10.76 -12.96
N LEU A 161 -6.91 10.94 -14.15
CA LEU A 161 -7.42 10.41 -15.42
C LEU A 161 -7.42 8.87 -15.49
N HIS A 162 -6.52 8.22 -14.76
CA HIS A 162 -6.34 6.77 -14.79
C HIS A 162 -7.07 6.05 -13.65
N LEU A 163 -7.58 6.79 -12.66
CA LEU A 163 -8.29 6.21 -11.53
C LEU A 163 -9.60 5.60 -12.00
N THR A 164 -9.76 4.31 -11.78
CA THR A 164 -10.94 3.54 -12.17
C THR A 164 -11.75 3.08 -10.97
N ARG A 165 -11.10 2.86 -9.82
CA ARG A 165 -11.74 2.35 -8.60
C ARG A 165 -11.24 3.07 -7.36
N VAL A 166 -12.17 3.36 -6.45
CA VAL A 166 -11.89 3.76 -5.07
C VAL A 166 -12.69 2.87 -4.12
N ASP A 167 -12.02 2.16 -3.23
CA ASP A 167 -12.64 1.38 -2.17
C ASP A 167 -12.42 2.09 -0.82
N VAL A 168 -13.49 2.43 -0.10
CA VAL A 168 -13.42 3.17 1.17
C VAL A 168 -13.98 2.31 2.29
N ALA A 169 -13.20 2.07 3.34
CA ALA A 169 -13.66 1.34 4.52
C ALA A 169 -14.89 2.04 5.12
N ALA A 170 -16.00 1.32 5.17
CA ALA A 170 -17.31 1.88 5.47
C ALA A 170 -17.95 1.26 6.71
N GLN A 171 -17.66 0.00 7.04
CA GLN A 171 -18.16 -0.63 8.26
C GLN A 171 -17.16 -1.63 8.81
N LEU A 172 -17.18 -1.80 10.13
CA LEU A 172 -16.44 -2.84 10.85
C LEU A 172 -17.46 -3.69 11.61
N ILE A 173 -17.72 -4.89 11.12
CA ILE A 173 -18.66 -5.85 11.73
C ILE A 173 -17.86 -7.08 12.13
N SER A 174 -17.89 -7.46 13.41
CA SER A 174 -17.22 -8.68 13.89
C SER A 174 -15.74 -8.79 13.49
N ASN A 175 -14.99 -7.67 13.53
CA ASN A 175 -13.58 -7.55 13.09
C ASN A 175 -13.32 -7.62 11.57
N GLU A 176 -14.37 -7.70 10.78
CA GLU A 176 -14.30 -7.64 9.32
C GLU A 176 -14.64 -6.24 8.82
N VAL A 177 -13.76 -5.70 7.98
CA VAL A 177 -13.99 -4.42 7.33
C VAL A 177 -14.73 -4.67 6.03
N SER A 178 -15.84 -3.96 5.85
CA SER A 178 -16.52 -3.85 4.56
C SER A 178 -16.28 -2.48 3.96
N TYR A 179 -16.27 -2.42 2.64
CA TYR A 179 -15.88 -1.25 1.87
C TYR A 179 -17.05 -0.79 1.02
N GLU A 180 -17.16 0.53 0.91
CA GLU A 180 -17.94 1.15 -0.15
C GLU A 180 -17.08 1.28 -1.39
N ARG A 181 -17.54 0.68 -2.49
CA ARG A 181 -16.85 0.71 -3.77
C ARG A 181 -17.41 1.81 -4.66
N TRP A 182 -16.50 2.56 -5.28
CA TRP A 182 -16.79 3.51 -6.32
C TRP A 182 -16.03 3.16 -7.58
N GLU A 183 -16.73 3.12 -8.71
CA GLU A 183 -16.13 2.86 -10.02
C GLU A 183 -16.42 4.02 -10.96
N ARG A 184 -15.35 4.63 -11.50
CA ARG A 184 -15.45 5.78 -12.42
C ARG A 184 -16.36 6.90 -11.90
N GLY A 185 -16.32 7.17 -10.60
CA GLY A 185 -17.14 8.19 -9.94
C GLY A 185 -18.54 7.76 -9.51
N PHE A 186 -18.97 6.53 -9.81
CA PHE A 186 -20.28 6.00 -9.42
C PHE A 186 -20.18 5.05 -8.22
N ARG A 187 -21.05 5.24 -7.24
CA ARG A 187 -21.14 4.39 -6.05
C ARG A 187 -21.80 3.07 -6.38
N ILE A 188 -21.18 1.97 -5.99
CA ILE A 188 -21.79 0.65 -5.96
C ILE A 188 -22.50 0.49 -4.61
N LEU A 189 -23.80 0.18 -4.65
CA LEU A 189 -24.65 0.21 -3.45
C LEU A 189 -24.35 -0.91 -2.45
N ALA A 190 -23.82 -2.04 -2.93
CA ALA A 190 -23.45 -3.16 -2.06
C ALA A 190 -22.11 -2.89 -1.38
N LEU A 191 -22.04 -3.18 -0.09
CA LEU A 191 -20.77 -3.23 0.62
C LEU A 191 -19.96 -4.43 0.15
N VAL A 192 -18.67 -4.19 -0.07
CA VAL A 192 -17.72 -5.18 -0.57
C VAL A 192 -16.90 -5.70 0.61
N PRO A 193 -16.79 -7.02 0.84
CA PRO A 193 -15.98 -7.55 1.92
C PRO A 193 -14.48 -7.30 1.64
N SER A 194 -13.68 -7.14 2.70
CA SER A 194 -12.23 -6.92 2.57
C SER A 194 -11.52 -7.91 1.66
N GLN A 195 -11.91 -9.19 1.71
CA GLN A 195 -11.36 -10.22 0.83
C GLN A 195 -11.43 -9.78 -0.64
N ASP A 196 -12.59 -9.32 -1.10
CA ASP A 196 -12.86 -8.96 -2.50
C ASP A 196 -12.20 -7.65 -2.93
N VAL A 197 -11.91 -6.75 -1.99
CA VAL A 197 -11.08 -5.56 -2.24
C VAL A 197 -9.64 -5.97 -2.56
N PHE A 198 -9.12 -7.01 -1.90
CA PHE A 198 -7.73 -7.45 -2.05
C PHE A 198 -7.56 -8.69 -2.93
N GLN A 199 -8.62 -9.30 -3.49
CA GLN A 199 -8.51 -10.48 -4.35
C GLN A 199 -7.69 -10.21 -5.65
N GLU A 200 -7.60 -8.94 -6.09
CA GLU A 200 -6.72 -8.56 -7.21
C GLU A 200 -5.23 -8.85 -6.96
N ARG A 201 -4.81 -9.09 -5.70
CA ARG A 201 -3.48 -9.62 -5.38
C ARG A 201 -3.14 -10.91 -6.16
N LYS A 202 -4.15 -11.72 -6.54
CA LYS A 202 -3.93 -13.05 -7.15
C LYS A 202 -3.93 -13.07 -8.67
N ILE A 203 -4.46 -12.06 -9.35
CA ILE A 203 -4.73 -12.16 -10.81
C ILE A 203 -3.48 -11.82 -11.65
N LEU A 204 -2.50 -11.10 -11.08
CA LEU A 204 -1.26 -10.73 -11.78
C LEU A 204 -0.12 -11.76 -11.65
N GLY A 205 -0.34 -12.88 -10.95
CA GLY A 205 0.63 -13.97 -10.83
C GLY A 205 0.69 -14.96 -12.01
N ASN A 206 -0.31 -14.91 -12.91
CA ASN A 206 -0.54 -15.93 -13.95
C ASN A 206 -0.63 -15.38 -15.39
N LYS A 207 -0.12 -14.17 -15.65
CA LYS A 207 0.06 -13.69 -17.03
C LYS A 207 1.53 -13.62 -17.39
#